data_AF-A0A534SDZ0-F1
#
_entry.id   AF-A0A534SDZ0-F1
#
_cell.length_a   1.000
_cell.length_b   1.000
_cell.length_c   1.000
_cell.angle_alpha   90.00
_cell.angle_beta   90.00
_cell.angle_gamma   90.00
#
_symmetry.space_group_name_H-M   'P 1'
#
loop_
_entity.id
_entity.type
_entity.pdbx_description
1 polymer ?
#
loop_
_entity_poly.entity_id
_entity_poly.type
_entity_poly.pdbx_seq_one_letter_code
_entity_poly.pdbx_strand_id
1 'polypeptide(L)'
;MTTQRSDLYSGPTPQDLDRIPEDLKQLPQWVLWRGADKVNEQTGEVKLNKIPIDPQTLKHASTTDSETWGTFTQCIAALPIALEEWETVDSQGYRGGGIGYVFNVDDPYFGVDLDHCRDPGTGLIQDWACDIIQHFDTYAEVS
;
A
#
# COMPACT_ATOMS: atom_id res chain seq x y z
N MET A 1 2.58 -28.49 -11.78
CA MET A 1 3.76 -27.82 -11.21
C MET A 1 3.25 -26.70 -10.34
N THR A 2 3.26 -26.90 -9.03
CA THR A 2 2.74 -25.92 -8.07
C THR A 2 3.85 -24.91 -7.82
N THR A 3 3.80 -23.77 -8.49
CA THR A 3 4.71 -22.66 -8.20
C THR A 3 4.38 -22.17 -6.80
N GLN A 4 5.27 -22.39 -5.83
CA GLN A 4 5.19 -21.71 -4.54
C GLN A 4 5.25 -20.20 -4.81
N ARG A 5 4.17 -19.48 -4.49
CA ARG A 5 4.07 -18.02 -4.60
C ARG A 5 4.63 -17.35 -3.34
N SER A 6 5.92 -17.56 -3.08
CA SER A 6 6.62 -16.97 -1.91
C SER A 6 6.88 -15.47 -2.02
N ASP A 7 6.45 -14.82 -3.10
CA ASP A 7 6.91 -13.47 -3.49
C ASP A 7 5.79 -12.41 -3.42
N LEU A 8 4.63 -12.74 -2.86
CA LEU A 8 3.55 -11.75 -2.68
C LEU A 8 3.89 -10.82 -1.52
N TYR A 9 3.83 -9.51 -1.77
CA TYR A 9 3.95 -8.52 -0.71
C TYR A 9 2.78 -8.67 0.27
N SER A 10 3.11 -8.97 1.52
CA SER A 10 2.15 -9.22 2.61
C SER A 10 2.05 -8.03 3.59
N GLY A 11 2.45 -6.85 3.14
CA GLY A 11 2.38 -5.62 3.92
C GLY A 11 3.71 -5.22 4.56
N PRO A 12 3.69 -4.11 5.31
CA PRO A 12 4.88 -3.58 5.98
C PRO A 12 5.38 -4.53 7.07
N THR A 13 6.71 -4.60 7.23
CA THR A 13 7.32 -5.27 8.38
C THR A 13 7.09 -4.46 9.67
N PRO A 14 7.26 -5.05 10.88
CA PRO A 14 7.23 -4.28 12.11
C PRO A 14 8.17 -3.07 12.11
N GLN A 15 9.36 -3.21 11.52
CA GLN A 15 10.32 -2.11 11.40
C GLN A 15 9.83 -1.00 10.46
N ASP A 16 9.08 -1.34 9.41
CA ASP A 16 8.49 -0.32 8.53
C ASP A 16 7.37 0.43 9.25
N LEU A 17 6.53 -0.30 10.00
CA LEU A 17 5.48 0.28 10.83
C LEU A 17 6.02 1.23 11.90
N ASP A 18 7.15 0.90 12.51
CA ASP A 18 7.79 1.74 13.52
C ASP A 18 8.32 3.06 12.94
N ARG A 19 8.69 3.09 11.66
CA ARG A 19 9.22 4.28 10.97
C ARG A 19 8.15 5.27 10.55
N ILE A 20 6.91 4.83 10.40
CA ILE A 20 5.79 5.72 10.05
C ILE A 20 5.65 6.81 11.13
N PRO A 21 5.61 8.11 10.75
CA PRO A 21 5.46 9.22 11.69
C PRO A 21 4.23 9.10 12.58
N GLU A 22 4.39 9.44 13.86
CA GLU A 22 3.30 9.35 14.84
C GLU A 22 2.12 10.27 14.48
N ASP A 23 2.40 11.45 13.91
CA ASP A 23 1.36 12.39 13.50
C ASP A 23 0.44 11.83 12.39
N LEU A 24 0.95 10.92 11.54
CA LEU A 24 0.13 10.19 10.56
C LEU A 24 -0.71 9.09 11.23
N LYS A 25 -0.13 8.37 12.20
CA LYS A 25 -0.80 7.28 12.92
C LYS A 25 -2.01 7.76 13.72
N GLN A 26 -2.01 9.02 14.17
CA GLN A 26 -3.08 9.62 14.96
C GLN A 26 -4.35 9.96 14.16
N LEU A 27 -4.26 10.06 12.83
CA LEU A 27 -5.40 10.42 11.98
C LEU A 27 -6.17 9.18 11.51
N PRO A 28 -7.52 9.19 11.52
CA PRO A 28 -8.34 8.08 11.04
C PRO A 28 -8.46 8.09 9.50
N GLN A 29 -7.32 8.09 8.82
CA GLN A 29 -7.18 8.20 7.35
C GLN A 29 -6.51 6.95 6.75
N TRP A 30 -6.54 5.84 7.48
CA TRP A 30 -5.89 4.59 7.07
C TRP A 30 -6.88 3.65 6.40
N VAL A 31 -6.41 3.00 5.36
CA VAL A 31 -7.11 1.93 4.64
C VAL A 31 -6.20 0.71 4.56
N LEU A 32 -6.77 -0.45 4.29
CA LEU A 32 -5.99 -1.53 3.68
C LEU A 32 -5.93 -1.30 2.17
N TRP A 33 -5.02 -1.98 1.48
CA TRP A 33 -5.11 -2.13 0.03
C TRP A 33 -4.89 -3.57 -0.38
N ARG A 34 -5.63 -4.00 -1.41
CA ARG A 34 -5.53 -5.31 -2.03
C ARG A 34 -4.98 -5.16 -3.45
N GLY A 35 -3.88 -5.84 -3.73
CA GLY A 35 -3.34 -6.03 -5.07
C GLY A 35 -4.12 -7.11 -5.82
N ALA A 36 -4.64 -6.77 -6.99
CA ALA A 36 -5.27 -7.73 -7.89
C ALA A 36 -4.90 -7.43 -9.35
N ASP A 37 -4.89 -8.45 -10.20
CA ASP A 37 -4.78 -8.26 -11.64
C ASP A 37 -5.99 -7.49 -12.20
N LYS A 38 -5.72 -6.52 -13.05
CA LYS A 38 -6.69 -5.83 -13.89
C LYS A 38 -6.36 -6.08 -15.34
N VAL A 39 -7.24 -6.82 -16.01
CA VAL A 39 -7.12 -7.16 -17.42
C VAL A 39 -7.81 -6.09 -18.25
N ASN A 40 -7.09 -5.55 -19.24
CA ASN A 40 -7.70 -4.77 -20.31
C ASN A 40 -8.33 -5.73 -21.32
N GLU A 41 -9.66 -5.77 -21.38
CA GLU A 41 -10.40 -6.70 -22.26
C GLU A 41 -10.14 -6.48 -23.76
N GLN A 42 -9.72 -5.27 -24.15
CA GLN A 42 -9.45 -4.94 -25.56
C GLN A 42 -8.05 -5.36 -26.00
N THR A 43 -7.05 -5.24 -25.12
CA THR A 43 -5.64 -5.48 -25.45
C THR A 43 -5.09 -6.79 -24.87
N GLY A 44 -5.76 -7.37 -23.88
CA GLY A 44 -5.26 -8.47 -23.07
C GLY A 44 -4.17 -8.08 -22.07
N GLU A 45 -3.83 -6.80 -21.96
CA GLU A 45 -2.80 -6.31 -21.03
C GLU A 45 -3.24 -6.50 -19.58
N VAL A 46 -2.35 -7.03 -18.74
CA VAL A 46 -2.59 -7.21 -17.30
C VAL A 46 -1.77 -6.20 -16.52
N LYS A 47 -2.43 -5.42 -15.65
CA LYS A 47 -1.78 -4.47 -14.74
C LYS A 47 -2.16 -4.76 -13.29
N LEU A 48 -1.30 -4.35 -12.36
CA LEU A 48 -1.65 -4.33 -10.95
C LEU A 48 -2.71 -3.26 -10.68
N ASN A 49 -3.78 -3.66 -9.99
CA ASN A 49 -4.76 -2.77 -9.41
C ASN A 49 -4.60 -2.78 -7.89
N LYS A 50 -4.29 -1.61 -7.31
CA LYS A 50 -4.22 -1.41 -5.86
C LYS A 50 -5.58 -0.90 -5.39
N ILE A 51 -6.41 -1.79 -4.87
CA ILE A 51 -7.80 -1.50 -4.49
C ILE A 51 -7.82 -1.09 -3.00
N PRO A 52 -8.24 0.14 -2.64
CA PRO A 52 -8.41 0.53 -1.25
C PRO A 52 -9.54 -0.26 -0.58
N ILE A 53 -9.34 -0.68 0.66
CA ILE A 53 -10.26 -1.51 1.44
C ILE A 53 -10.43 -0.93 2.84
N ASP A 54 -11.68 -0.81 3.27
CA ASP A 54 -12.07 -0.40 4.61
C ASP A 54 -11.62 -1.47 5.62
N PRO A 55 -10.79 -1.13 6.62
CA PRO A 55 -10.28 -2.08 7.60
C PRO A 55 -11.36 -2.68 8.52
N GLN A 56 -12.53 -2.04 8.63
CA GLN A 56 -13.62 -2.49 9.49
C GLN A 56 -14.53 -3.50 8.78
N THR A 57 -14.84 -3.25 7.51
CA THR A 57 -15.80 -4.06 6.74
C THR A 57 -15.15 -5.02 5.75
N LEU A 58 -13.85 -4.85 5.46
CA LEU A 58 -13.09 -5.55 4.42
C LEU A 58 -13.67 -5.38 3.01
N LYS A 59 -14.44 -4.31 2.79
CA LYS A 59 -15.02 -3.92 1.50
C LYS A 59 -14.30 -2.71 0.92
N HIS A 60 -14.60 -2.37 -0.33
CA HIS A 60 -14.01 -1.21 -1.01
C HIS A 60 -14.11 0.08 -0.17
N ALA A 61 -12.97 0.73 0.05
CA ALA A 61 -12.91 2.08 0.61
C ALA A 61 -12.89 3.13 -0.50
N SER A 62 -13.62 4.22 -0.32
CA SER A 62 -13.55 5.39 -1.19
C SER A 62 -12.33 6.21 -0.83
N THR A 63 -11.68 6.87 -1.79
CA THR A 63 -10.61 7.84 -1.51
C THR A 63 -11.14 9.24 -1.17
N THR A 64 -12.45 9.42 -1.11
CA THR A 64 -13.12 10.72 -0.86
C THR A 64 -14.21 10.66 0.19
N ASP A 65 -14.48 9.48 0.77
CA ASP A 65 -15.47 9.29 1.83
C ASP A 65 -14.78 8.74 3.08
N SER A 66 -14.63 9.61 4.08
CA SER A 66 -13.94 9.32 5.33
C SER A 66 -14.62 8.27 6.19
N GLU A 67 -15.91 7.98 5.97
CA GLU A 67 -16.61 6.92 6.70
C GLU A 67 -16.10 5.52 6.33
N THR A 68 -15.42 5.40 5.19
CA THR A 68 -14.83 4.15 4.71
C THR A 68 -13.36 3.97 5.10
N TRP A 69 -12.81 4.90 5.88
CA TRP A 69 -11.44 4.82 6.40
C TRP A 69 -11.44 4.32 7.85
N GLY A 70 -10.26 4.05 8.38
CA GLY A 70 -10.07 3.66 9.76
C GLY A 70 -8.80 4.23 10.36
N THR A 71 -8.53 3.79 11.57
CA THR A 71 -7.30 4.11 12.32
C THR A 71 -6.15 3.20 11.89
N PHE A 72 -4.92 3.66 12.13
CA PHE A 72 -3.72 2.86 11.94
C PHE A 72 -3.83 1.49 12.62
N THR A 73 -4.24 1.46 13.90
CA THR A 73 -4.39 0.23 14.67
C THR A 73 -5.43 -0.73 14.10
N GLN A 74 -6.56 -0.22 13.56
CA GLN A 74 -7.55 -1.06 12.89
C GLN A 74 -6.95 -1.74 11.66
N CYS A 75 -6.18 -1.02 10.85
CA CYS A 75 -5.49 -1.61 9.69
C CYS A 75 -4.49 -2.70 10.10
N ILE A 76 -3.65 -2.46 11.12
CA ILE A 76 -2.69 -3.48 11.57
C ILE A 76 -3.40 -4.74 12.09
N ALA A 77 -4.49 -4.56 12.83
CA ALA A 77 -5.26 -5.69 13.37
C ALA A 77 -5.98 -6.48 12.26
N ALA A 78 -6.51 -5.80 11.25
CA ALA A 78 -7.29 -6.41 10.17
C ALA A 78 -6.44 -7.06 9.08
N LEU A 79 -5.22 -6.55 8.83
CA LEU A 79 -4.39 -6.94 7.69
C LEU A 79 -4.15 -8.46 7.59
N PRO A 80 -3.73 -9.19 8.65
CA PRO A 80 -3.46 -10.63 8.52
C PRO A 80 -4.69 -11.44 8.06
N ILE A 81 -5.87 -11.11 8.59
CA ILE A 81 -7.13 -11.76 8.24
C ILE A 81 -7.50 -11.44 6.79
N ALA A 82 -7.34 -10.18 6.39
CA ALA A 82 -7.65 -9.72 5.06
C ALA A 82 -6.76 -10.40 3.99
N LEU A 83 -5.46 -10.52 4.23
CA LEU A 83 -4.52 -11.19 3.32
C LEU A 83 -4.91 -12.66 3.10
N GLU A 84 -5.23 -13.39 4.17
CA GLU A 84 -5.67 -14.80 4.10
C GLU A 84 -6.98 -14.94 3.31
N GLU A 85 -7.96 -14.08 3.58
CA GLU A 85 -9.25 -14.09 2.88
C GLU A 85 -9.08 -13.80 1.39
N TRP A 86 -8.30 -12.78 1.02
CA TRP A 86 -8.13 -12.36 -0.37
C TRP A 86 -7.39 -13.40 -1.20
N GLU A 87 -6.35 -14.02 -0.64
CA GLU A 87 -5.63 -15.11 -1.31
C GLU A 87 -6.53 -16.33 -1.51
N THR A 88 -7.38 -16.64 -0.51
CA THR A 88 -8.33 -17.76 -0.60
C THR A 88 -9.41 -17.52 -1.66
N VAL A 89 -9.98 -16.31 -1.70
CA VAL A 89 -11.08 -15.95 -2.62
C VAL A 89 -10.61 -15.85 -4.07
N ASP A 90 -9.40 -15.35 -4.31
CA ASP A 90 -8.86 -15.16 -5.66
C ASP A 90 -7.38 -15.52 -5.73
N SER A 91 -7.07 -16.79 -5.52
CA SER A 91 -5.68 -17.26 -5.56
C SER A 91 -4.99 -16.92 -6.87
N GLN A 92 -5.68 -16.83 -8.01
CA GLN A 92 -5.03 -16.61 -9.31
C GLN A 92 -4.73 -15.13 -9.60
N GLY A 93 -5.67 -14.24 -9.31
CA GLY A 93 -5.57 -12.80 -9.55
C GLY A 93 -4.96 -12.01 -8.40
N TYR A 94 -4.87 -12.57 -7.19
CA TYR A 94 -4.31 -11.89 -6.02
C TYR A 94 -2.80 -11.60 -6.14
N ARG A 95 -2.41 -10.38 -5.78
CA ARG A 95 -1.04 -9.87 -5.90
C ARG A 95 -0.48 -9.28 -4.59
N GLY A 96 -1.03 -9.67 -3.45
CA GLY A 96 -0.60 -9.17 -2.14
C GLY A 96 -1.46 -8.01 -1.63
N GLY A 97 -1.02 -7.39 -0.55
CA GLY A 97 -1.74 -6.28 0.07
C GLY A 97 -0.96 -5.65 1.21
N GLY A 98 -1.50 -4.57 1.77
CA GLY A 98 -0.86 -3.82 2.85
C GLY A 98 -1.78 -2.76 3.43
N ILE A 99 -1.19 -1.78 4.11
CA ILE A 99 -1.89 -0.58 4.58
C ILE A 99 -1.64 0.58 3.63
N GLY A 100 -2.56 1.53 3.59
CA GLY A 100 -2.45 2.77 2.83
C GLY A 100 -3.00 3.94 3.64
N TYR A 101 -2.60 5.14 3.23
CA TYR A 101 -3.06 6.39 3.83
C TYR A 101 -3.76 7.22 2.76
N VAL A 102 -4.91 7.80 3.10
CA VAL A 102 -5.66 8.68 2.21
C VAL A 102 -5.36 10.13 2.57
N PHE A 103 -4.76 10.89 1.65
CA PHE A 103 -4.57 12.33 1.80
C PHE A 103 -5.89 13.07 1.61
N ASN A 104 -6.15 14.03 2.48
CA ASN A 104 -7.33 14.85 2.53
C ASN A 104 -6.95 16.34 2.40
N VAL A 105 -7.82 17.13 1.77
CA VAL A 105 -7.64 18.58 1.61
C VAL A 105 -7.50 19.32 2.96
N ASP A 106 -8.07 18.75 4.02
CA ASP A 106 -8.04 19.32 5.36
C ASP A 106 -6.80 18.90 6.18
N ASP A 107 -5.95 18.01 5.66
CA ASP A 107 -4.70 17.62 6.31
C ASP A 107 -3.49 18.40 5.76
N PRO A 108 -2.41 18.57 6.57
CA PRO A 108 -1.24 19.35 6.16
C PRO A 108 -0.23 18.53 5.36
N TYR A 109 -0.58 17.33 4.88
CA TYR A 109 0.36 16.37 4.30
C TYR A 109 0.23 16.28 2.78
N PHE A 110 1.31 15.84 2.14
CA PHE A 110 1.33 15.46 0.74
C PHE A 110 2.26 14.26 0.57
N GLY A 111 2.04 13.49 -0.50
CA GLY A 111 2.90 12.39 -0.89
C GLY A 111 3.68 12.72 -2.17
N VAL A 112 4.92 12.26 -2.24
CA VAL A 112 5.73 12.29 -3.47
C VAL A 112 6.09 10.85 -3.81
N ASP A 113 5.64 10.38 -4.96
CA ASP A 113 5.98 9.05 -5.47
C ASP A 113 7.14 9.16 -6.47
N LEU A 114 8.20 8.38 -6.24
CA LEU A 114 9.42 8.40 -7.04
C LEU A 114 9.53 7.07 -7.80
N ASP A 115 8.83 6.98 -8.92
CA ASP A 115 8.78 5.77 -9.73
C ASP A 115 10.14 5.36 -10.29
N HIS A 116 10.41 4.05 -10.27
CA HIS A 116 11.59 3.44 -10.88
C HIS A 116 12.93 4.04 -10.44
N CYS A 117 12.99 4.58 -9.21
CA CYS A 117 14.16 5.30 -8.72
C CYS A 117 15.16 4.45 -7.92
N ARG A 118 14.81 3.21 -7.55
CA ARG A 118 15.63 2.32 -6.73
C ARG A 118 15.83 0.97 -7.41
N ASP A 119 17.07 0.51 -7.49
CA ASP A 119 17.37 -0.85 -7.93
C ASP A 119 16.99 -1.86 -6.82
N PRO A 120 16.13 -2.85 -7.10
CA PRO A 120 15.63 -3.75 -6.06
C PRO A 120 16.71 -4.72 -5.53
N GLY A 121 17.73 -5.05 -6.32
CA GLY A 121 18.77 -6.01 -5.92
C GLY A 121 19.91 -5.40 -5.11
N THR A 122 20.26 -4.16 -5.41
CA THR A 122 21.39 -3.43 -4.81
C THR A 122 20.96 -2.36 -3.83
N GLY A 123 19.73 -1.86 -3.96
CA GLY A 123 19.21 -0.73 -3.20
C GLY A 123 19.77 0.63 -3.60
N LEU A 124 20.53 0.72 -4.68
CA LEU A 124 21.03 1.99 -5.20
C LEU A 124 19.86 2.85 -5.68
N ILE A 125 19.85 4.11 -5.23
CA ILE A 125 18.86 5.11 -5.59
C ILE A 125 19.46 6.03 -6.65
N GLN A 126 18.68 6.38 -7.67
CA GLN A 126 19.09 7.30 -8.73
C GLN A 126 19.40 8.70 -8.16
N ASP A 127 20.42 9.37 -8.69
CA ASP A 127 20.89 10.67 -8.18
C ASP A 127 19.75 11.72 -8.11
N TRP A 128 18.90 11.79 -9.14
CA TRP A 128 17.77 12.72 -9.18
C TRP A 128 16.73 12.47 -8.06
N ALA A 129 16.57 11.21 -7.64
CA ALA A 129 15.66 10.86 -6.55
C ALA A 129 16.31 11.13 -5.19
N CYS A 130 17.63 10.89 -5.06
CA CYS A 130 18.40 11.31 -3.89
C CYS A 130 18.29 12.83 -3.67
N ASP A 131 18.39 13.62 -4.73
CA ASP A 131 18.27 15.08 -4.66
C ASP A 131 16.89 15.50 -4.10
N ILE A 132 15.81 14.86 -4.55
CA ILE A 132 14.44 15.14 -4.06
C ILE A 132 14.29 14.73 -2.60
N ILE A 133 14.75 13.52 -2.23
CA ILE A 133 14.70 13.02 -0.85
C ILE A 133 15.45 13.97 0.08
N GLN A 134 16.66 14.40 -0.30
CA GLN A 134 17.48 15.33 0.49
C GLN A 134 16.89 16.75 0.51
N HIS A 135 16.20 17.18 -0.55
CA HIS A 135 15.57 18.49 -0.60
C HIS A 135 14.42 18.62 0.41
N PHE A 136 13.60 17.58 0.54
CA PHE A 136 12.49 17.58 1.49
C PHE A 136 12.90 17.18 2.90
N ASP A 137 13.94 16.34 3.06
CA ASP A 137 14.51 15.90 4.34
C ASP A 137 13.44 15.50 5.37
N THR A 138 12.50 14.68 4.92
CA THR A 138 11.33 14.23 5.68
C THR A 138 11.18 12.71 5.57
N TYR A 139 10.11 12.17 6.13
CA TYR A 139 9.77 10.75 6.05
C TYR A 139 9.83 10.23 4.60
N ALA A 140 10.56 9.14 4.39
CA ALA A 140 10.66 8.42 3.14
C ALA A 140 10.66 6.91 3.39
N GLU A 141 10.00 6.15 2.52
CA GLU A 141 9.89 4.69 2.59
C GLU A 141 10.20 4.05 1.24
N VAL A 142 10.51 2.76 1.25
CA VAL A 142 10.63 1.97 0.02
C VAL A 142 9.24 1.41 -0.31
N SER A 143 8.79 1.64 -1.55
CA SER A 143 7.51 1.15 -2.10
C SER A 143 7.48 -0.33 -2.45
#